data_AF-A0A2D9MSA6-F1
#
_entry.id   AF-A0A2D9MSA6-F1
#
_cell.length_a   1.000
_cell.length_b   1.000
_cell.length_c   1.000
_cell.angle_alpha   90.00
_cell.angle_beta   90.00
_cell.angle_gamma   90.00
#
_symmetry.space_group_name_H-M   'P 1'
#
loop_
_entity.id
_entity.type
_entity.pdbx_description
1 polymer ?
#
loop_
_entity_poly.entity_id
_entity_poly.type
_entity_poly.pdbx_seq_one_letter_code
_entity_poly.pdbx_strand_id
1 'polypeptide(L)' 'MITVLGNEFAFLIGGLVITEQVFNLNGIGALLLQSVENADYIVTQNLVMLLALIFATINIIIDLTYAYLDPRVRFN' A
#
# COMPACT_ATOMS: atom_id res chain seq x y z
N MET A 1 13.03 -2.97 -12.51
CA MET A 1 12.72 -2.54 -11.12
C MET A 1 11.59 -1.52 -11.07
N ILE A 2 11.61 -0.46 -11.90
CA ILE A 2 10.50 0.53 -11.97
C ILE A 2 9.15 -0.12 -12.31
N THR A 3 9.12 -1.08 -13.25
CA THR A 3 7.89 -1.81 -13.63
C THR A 3 7.32 -2.66 -12.48
N VAL A 4 8.19 -3.25 -11.66
CA VAL A 4 7.77 -4.07 -10.50
C VAL A 4 7.17 -3.19 -9.41
N LEU A 5 7.83 -2.05 -9.14
CA LEU A 5 7.30 -1.03 -8.22
C LEU A 5 5.94 -0.47 -8.68
N GLY A 6 5.79 -0.20 -9.98
CA GLY A 6 4.51 0.24 -10.55
C GLY A 6 3.40 -0.80 -10.39
N ASN A 7 3.73 -2.09 -10.53
CA ASN A 7 2.78 -3.18 -10.38
C ASN A 7 2.33 -3.39 -8.93
N GLU A 8 3.27 -3.39 -7.98
CA GLU A 8 2.98 -3.41 -6.54
C GLU A 8 2.07 -2.24 -6.16
N PHE A 9 2.42 -1.04 -6.60
CA PHE A 9 1.63 0.16 -6.30
C PHE A 9 0.20 0.08 -6.86
N ALA A 10 0.03 -0.37 -8.11
CA ALA A 10 -1.28 -0.56 -8.72
C ALA A 10 -2.14 -1.61 -7.97
N PHE A 11 -1.50 -2.69 -7.51
CA PHE A 11 -2.18 -3.71 -6.70
C PHE A 11 -2.67 -3.15 -5.36
N LEU A 12 -1.83 -2.36 -4.67
CA LEU A 12 -2.18 -1.75 -3.38
C LEU A 12 -3.35 -0.78 -3.50
N ILE A 13 -3.31 0.11 -4.50
CA ILE A 13 -4.41 1.06 -4.75
C ILE A 13 -5.68 0.32 -5.17
N GLY A 14 -5.56 -0.71 -6.02
CA GLY A 14 -6.69 -1.53 -6.44
C GLY A 14 -7.41 -2.20 -5.27
N GLY A 15 -6.67 -2.80 -4.34
CA GLY A 15 -7.25 -3.40 -3.13
C GLY A 15 -7.95 -2.38 -2.22
N LEU A 16 -7.33 -1.22 -2.01
CA LEU A 16 -7.89 -0.14 -1.18
C LEU A 16 -9.20 0.42 -1.78
N VAL A 17 -9.20 0.73 -3.08
CA VAL A 17 -10.39 1.28 -3.76
C VAL A 17 -11.52 0.26 -3.83
N ILE A 18 -11.22 -1.01 -4.12
CA ILE A 18 -12.25 -2.07 -4.19
C ILE A 18 -12.93 -2.27 -2.83
N THR A 19 -12.16 -2.28 -1.74
CA THR A 19 -12.75 -2.41 -0.40
C THR A 19 -13.62 -1.21 -0.04
N GLU A 20 -13.18 0.01 -0.35
CA GLU A 20 -14.00 1.23 -0.13
C GLU A 20 -15.30 1.22 -0.95
N GLN A 21 -15.25 0.80 -2.22
CA GLN A 21 -16.41 0.71 -3.11
C GLN A 21 -17.41 -0.35 -2.64
N VAL A 22 -16.93 -1.51 -2.19
CA VAL A 22 -17.80 -2.60 -1.71
C VAL A 22 -18.53 -2.21 -0.42
N PHE A 23 -17.88 -1.43 0.46
CA PHE A 23 -18.48 -0.97 1.72
C PHE A 23 -19.13 0.43 1.62
N ASN A 24 -19.13 1.05 0.43
CA ASN A 24 -19.65 2.39 0.17
C ASN A 24 -19.06 3.46 1.13
N LEU A 25 -17.74 3.39 1.34
CA LEU A 25 -16.99 4.30 2.20
C LEU A 25 -16.24 5.33 1.34
N ASN A 26 -16.30 6.61 1.73
CA ASN A 26 -15.43 7.64 1.17
C ASN A 26 -14.12 7.68 1.94
N GLY A 27 -13.15 6.86 1.50
CA GLY A 27 -11.84 6.75 2.14
C GLY A 27 -10.71 7.38 1.35
N ILE A 28 -9.49 6.97 1.69
CA ILE A 28 -8.24 7.53 1.13
C ILE A 28 -8.01 7.02 -0.30
N GLY A 29 -8.51 5.82 -0.63
CA GLY A 29 -8.41 5.25 -1.98
C GLY A 29 -9.20 6.06 -3.01
N ALA A 30 -10.45 6.40 -2.68
CA ALA A 30 -11.29 7.26 -3.50
C ALA A 30 -10.68 8.67 -3.67
N LEU A 31 -10.13 9.25 -2.59
CA LEU A 31 -9.45 10.55 -2.64
C LEU A 31 -8.21 10.51 -3.54
N LEU A 32 -7.40 9.44 -3.46
CA LEU A 32 -6.22 9.27 -4.31
C LEU A 32 -6.61 9.15 -5.78
N LEU A 33 -7.65 8.38 -6.10
CA LEU A 33 -8.17 8.27 -7.46
C LEU A 33 -8.62 9.65 -8.00
N GLN A 34 -9.36 10.39 -7.18
CA GLN A 34 -9.81 11.74 -7.50
C GLN A 34 -8.62 12.70 -7.68
N SER A 35 -7.58 12.65 -6.84
CA SER A 35 -6.39 13.48 -6.98
C SER A 35 -5.61 13.17 -8.24
N VAL A 36 -5.53 11.90 -8.65
CA VAL A 36 -4.89 11.49 -9.91
C VAL A 36 -5.69 12.01 -11.11
N GLU A 37 -7.01 11.86 -11.10
CA GLU A 37 -7.88 12.35 -12.18
C GLU A 37 -7.83 13.88 -12.33
N ASN A 38 -7.73 14.60 -11.20
CA ASN A 38 -7.59 16.06 -11.19
C ASN A 38 -6.15 16.54 -11.44
N ALA A 39 -5.20 15.62 -11.71
CA ALA A 39 -3.78 15.89 -11.85
C ALA A 39 -3.19 16.70 -10.67
N ASP A 40 -3.70 16.47 -9.46
CA ASP A 40 -3.17 17.04 -8.23
C ASP A 40 -1.98 16.19 -7.76
N TYR A 41 -0.81 16.52 -8.30
CA TYR A 41 0.44 15.80 -8.02
C TYR A 41 0.85 15.89 -6.55
N ILE A 42 0.54 16.99 -5.85
CA ILE A 42 0.94 17.20 -4.45
C ILE A 42 0.13 16.28 -3.54
N VAL A 43 -1.19 16.27 -3.69
CA VAL A 43 -2.07 15.41 -2.87
C VAL A 43 -1.79 13.94 -3.18
N THR A 44 -1.67 13.59 -4.47
CA THR A 44 -1.33 12.23 -4.90
C THR A 44 -0.02 11.77 -4.25
N GLN A 45 1.04 12.57 -4.33
CA GLN A 45 2.34 12.22 -3.76
C GLN A 45 2.27 12.04 -2.24
N ASN A 46 1.58 12.92 -1.52
CA ASN A 46 1.43 12.80 -0.06
C ASN A 46 0.69 11.51 0.33
N LEU A 47 -0.38 11.17 -0.38
CA LEU A 47 -1.15 9.95 -0.13
C LEU A 47 -0.34 8.69 -0.47
N VAL A 48 0.38 8.70 -1.60
CA VAL A 48 1.32 7.63 -1.98
C VAL A 48 2.37 7.41 -0.89
N MET A 49 2.97 8.49 -0.39
CA MET A 49 4.03 8.42 0.60
C MET A 49 3.52 7.90 1.95
N LEU A 50 2.31 8.30 2.35
CA LEU A 50 1.63 7.79 3.54
C LEU A 50 1.36 6.27 3.43
N LEU A 51 0.80 5.83 2.30
CA LEU A 51 0.54 4.42 2.05
C LEU A 51 1.83 3.61 2.03
N ALA A 52 2.88 4.10 1.37
CA ALA A 52 4.19 3.46 1.36
C ALA A 52 4.77 3.30 2.77
N LEU A 53 4.63 4.30 3.64
CA LEU A 53 5.08 4.23 5.02
C LEU A 53 4.32 3.17 5.84
N ILE A 54 2.99 3.14 5.70
CA ILE A 54 2.14 2.13 6.36
C ILE A 54 2.54 0.73 5.91
N PHE A 55 2.67 0.52 4.60
CA PHE A 55 3.07 -0.78 4.04
C PHE A 55 4.47 -1.19 4.45
N ALA A 56 5.44 -0.27 4.45
CA ALA A 56 6.79 -0.55 4.95
C ALA A 56 6.75 -0.96 6.42
N THR A 57 5.94 -0.27 7.23
CA THR A 57 5.78 -0.59 8.66
C THR A 57 5.15 -1.96 8.86
N ILE A 58 4.09 -2.29 8.10
CA ILE A 58 3.45 -3.61 8.15
C ILE A 58 4.42 -4.70 7.73
N ASN A 59 5.19 -4.51 6.65
CA ASN A 59 6.19 -5.48 6.23
C ASN A 59 7.24 -5.71 7.32
N ILE A 60 7.75 -4.65 7.96
CA ILE A 60 8.70 -4.78 9.07
C ILE A 60 8.07 -5.53 10.26
N ILE A 61 6.81 -5.26 10.59
CA ILE A 61 6.09 -5.97 11.66
C ILE A 61 5.95 -7.46 11.30
N ILE A 62 5.58 -7.76 10.06
CA ILE A 62 5.44 -9.12 9.56
C ILE A 62 6.78 -9.84 9.62
N ASP A 63 7.86 -9.23 9.13
CA ASP A 63 9.21 -9.76 9.17
C ASP A 63 9.67 -10.03 10.61
N LEU A 64 9.40 -9.09 11.53
CA LEU A 64 9.72 -9.25 12.95
C LEU A 64 8.90 -10.36 13.60
N THR A 65 7.62 -10.46 13.24
CA THR A 65 6.71 -11.51 13.72
C THR A 65 7.17 -12.86 13.22
N TYR A 66 7.55 -12.99 11.95
CA TYR A 66 8.14 -14.21 11.41
C TYR A 66 9.50 -14.52 12.06
N ALA A 67 10.36 -13.55 12.27
CA ALA A 67 11.63 -13.76 12.98
C ALA A 67 11.43 -14.24 14.43
N TYR A 68 10.34 -13.83 15.07
CA TYR A 68 10.00 -14.24 16.44
C TYR A 68 9.26 -15.59 16.50
N LEU A 69 8.29 -15.82 15.61
CA LEU A 69 7.53 -17.07 15.54
C LEU A 69 8.32 -18.22 14.93
N ASP A 70 9.26 -17.94 14.02
CA ASP A 70 9.96 -18.95 13.26
C ASP A 70 11.47 -19.02 13.58
N PRO A 71 11.88 -19.89 14.53
CA PRO A 71 13.29 -20.21 14.74
C PRO A 71 13.89 -21.08 13.59
N ARG A 72 13.15 -21.40 12.52
CA ARG A 72 13.58 -22.31 11.44
C ARG A 72 14.06 -21.64 10.15
N VAL A 73 14.08 -20.31 10.02
CA VAL A 73 14.72 -19.58 8.89
C VAL A 73 16.25 -19.77 8.80
N ARG A 74 16.81 -20.77 9.51
CA ARG A 74 18.23 -21.16 9.49
C ARG A 74 18.56 -22.43 8.69
N PHE A 75 17.64 -23.00 7.91
CA PHE A 75 17.96 -24.19 7.09
C PHE A 75 17.58 -24.03 5.62
N ASN A 76 18.45 -23.35 4.86
CA ASN A 76 19.34 -23.91 3.82
C ASN A 76 19.58 -22.88 2.71
#